data_AF-A0A9E3XCH3-F1
#
_entry.id   AF-A0A9E3XCH3-F1
#
_cell.length_a   1.000
_cell.length_b   1.000
_cell.length_c   1.000
_cell.angle_alpha   90.00
_cell.angle_beta   90.00
_cell.angle_gamma   90.00
#
_symmetry.space_group_name_H-M   'P 1'
#
loop_
_entity.id
_entity.type
_entity.pdbx_description
1 polymer ?
#
loop_
_entity_poly.entity_id
_entity_poly.type
_entity_poly.pdbx_seq_one_letter_code
_entity_poly.pdbx_strand_id
1 'polypeptide(L)'
;MKKECRDYREWFAEALYGELPEGRTREIQAHLDACGECREELARMRATLQVMDRREATDPGAAYWDSFWDRLEEKLPPVQGEGANIVKLAP
;
A
#
# COMPACT_ATOMS: atom_id res chain seq x y z
N MET A 1 -1.41 28.11 -9.90
CA MET A 1 -2.13 26.92 -9.42
C MET A 1 -3.61 27.04 -9.80
N LYS A 2 -4.08 26.22 -10.75
CA LYS A 2 -5.50 26.20 -11.18
C LYS A 2 -6.32 25.37 -10.19
N LYS A 3 -7.60 25.70 -10.01
CA LYS A 3 -8.52 25.04 -9.06
C LYS A 3 -8.58 23.52 -9.27
N GLU A 4 -8.65 23.09 -10.53
CA GLU A 4 -8.66 21.68 -10.95
C GLU A 4 -7.48 20.88 -10.40
N CYS A 5 -6.25 21.42 -10.45
CA CYS A 5 -5.04 20.72 -10.02
C CYS A 5 -5.07 20.35 -8.54
N ARG A 6 -5.69 21.19 -7.70
CA ARG A 6 -5.80 20.90 -6.27
C ARG A 6 -6.63 19.64 -6.05
N ASP A 7 -7.77 19.56 -6.74
CA ASP A 7 -8.73 18.48 -6.52
C ASP A 7 -8.16 17.13 -7.03
N TYR A 8 -7.41 17.12 -8.14
CA TYR A 8 -6.73 15.90 -8.61
C TYR A 8 -5.55 15.48 -7.73
N ARG A 9 -4.85 16.41 -7.06
CA ARG A 9 -3.74 16.08 -6.15
C ARG A 9 -4.20 15.28 -4.94
N GLU A 10 -5.45 15.47 -4.51
CA GLU A 10 -6.03 14.70 -3.40
C GLU A 10 -6.09 13.19 -3.73
N TRP A 11 -6.15 12.84 -5.01
CA TRP A 11 -6.21 11.45 -5.47
C TRP A 11 -4.84 10.80 -5.71
N PHE A 12 -3.73 11.54 -5.58
CA PHE A 12 -2.41 11.02 -5.95
C PHE A 12 -1.98 9.81 -5.12
N ALA A 13 -2.30 9.80 -3.83
CA ALA A 13 -1.97 8.66 -2.96
C ALA A 13 -2.71 7.39 -3.42
N GLU A 14 -4.03 7.46 -3.55
CA GLU A 14 -4.88 6.36 -4.04
C GLU A 14 -4.44 5.89 -5.43
N ALA A 15 -4.08 6.82 -6.33
CA ALA A 15 -3.57 6.51 -7.66
C ALA A 15 -2.24 5.73 -7.63
N LEU A 16 -1.34 6.07 -6.70
CA LEU A 16 -0.04 5.42 -6.57
C LEU A 16 -0.16 3.99 -6.02
N TYR A 17 -1.11 3.75 -5.11
CA TYR A 17 -1.38 2.43 -4.56
C TYR A 17 -2.35 1.59 -5.40
N GLY A 18 -2.92 2.15 -6.48
CA GLY A 18 -3.85 1.44 -7.35
C GLY A 18 -5.25 1.26 -6.73
N GLU A 19 -5.63 2.16 -5.82
CA GLU A 19 -6.87 2.10 -5.04
C GLU A 19 -8.00 2.95 -5.63
N LEU A 20 -7.72 3.72 -6.69
CA LEU A 20 -8.74 4.52 -7.35
C LEU A 20 -9.72 3.65 -8.16
N PRO A 21 -11.03 3.89 -8.05
CA PRO A 21 -12.02 3.32 -8.96
C PRO A 21 -11.71 3.66 -10.43
N GLU A 22 -12.12 2.80 -11.36
CA GLU A 22 -11.82 2.97 -12.79
C GLU A 22 -12.25 4.32 -13.38
N GLY A 23 -13.40 4.86 -12.92
CA GLY A 23 -13.89 6.17 -13.36
C GLY A 23 -12.92 7.30 -13.00
N ARG A 24 -12.49 7.35 -11.73
CA ARG A 24 -11.53 8.35 -11.26
C ARG A 24 -10.14 8.15 -11.86
N THR A 25 -9.74 6.89 -12.10
CA THR A 25 -8.49 6.56 -12.79
C THR A 25 -8.46 7.16 -14.19
N ARG A 26 -9.58 7.08 -14.94
CA ARG A 26 -9.68 7.71 -16.26
C ARG A 26 -9.65 9.24 -16.19
N GLU A 27 -10.35 9.83 -15.23
CA GLU A 27 -10.38 11.29 -15.03
C GLU A 27 -9.01 11.86 -14.69
N ILE A 28 -8.32 11.28 -13.71
CA ILE A 28 -6.97 11.73 -13.35
C ILE A 28 -5.98 11.52 -14.50
N GLN A 29 -6.09 10.43 -15.26
CA GLN A 29 -5.22 10.22 -16.42
C GLN A 29 -5.42 11.31 -17.47
N ALA A 30 -6.67 11.68 -17.78
CA ALA A 30 -6.97 12.78 -18.69
C ALA A 30 -6.39 14.13 -18.21
N HIS A 31 -6.48 14.41 -16.91
CA HIS A 31 -5.84 15.59 -16.33
C HIS A 31 -4.32 15.54 -16.46
N LEU A 32 -3.72 14.39 -16.12
CA LEU A 32 -2.29 14.17 -16.21
C LEU A 32 -1.82 14.31 -17.66
N ASP A 33 -2.56 13.90 -18.67
CA ASP A 33 -2.18 14.10 -20.08
C ASP A 33 -2.15 15.58 -20.48
N ALA A 34 -2.96 16.42 -19.83
CA ALA A 34 -3.02 17.85 -20.10
C ALA A 34 -2.12 18.73 -19.20
N CYS A 35 -1.71 18.25 -18.01
CA CYS A 35 -1.06 19.07 -17.00
C CYS A 35 0.36 18.59 -16.63
N GLY A 36 1.38 19.33 -17.08
CA GLY A 36 2.78 19.05 -16.78
C GLY A 36 3.13 19.11 -15.29
N GLU A 37 2.63 20.13 -14.58
CA GLU A 37 2.89 20.32 -13.14
C GLU A 37 2.43 19.11 -12.32
N CYS A 38 1.22 18.61 -12.58
CA CYS A 38 0.65 17.46 -11.89
C CYS A 38 1.37 16.15 -12.26
N ARG A 39 1.78 15.97 -13.53
CA ARG A 39 2.61 14.82 -13.93
C ARG A 39 3.94 14.78 -13.19
N GLU A 40 4.64 15.91 -13.15
CA GLU A 40 5.94 15.99 -12.48
C GLU A 40 5.82 15.72 -10.98
N GLU A 41 4.75 16.21 -10.35
CA GLU A 41 4.51 15.98 -8.93
C GLU A 41 4.20 14.53 -8.61
N LEU A 42 3.31 13.90 -9.37
CA LEU A 42 3.01 12.48 -9.21
C LEU A 42 4.25 11.61 -9.45
N ALA A 43 5.09 11.99 -10.42
CA ALA A 43 6.38 11.34 -10.68
C ALA A 43 7.35 11.47 -9.49
N ARG A 44 7.44 12.66 -8.87
CA ARG A 44 8.25 12.86 -7.65
C ARG A 44 7.75 12.00 -6.49
N MET A 45 6.43 11.92 -6.28
CA MET A 45 5.86 11.07 -5.24
C MET A 45 6.15 9.59 -5.49
N ARG A 46 6.01 9.12 -6.74
CA ARG A 46 6.38 7.75 -7.14
C ARG A 46 7.84 7.44 -6.87
N ALA A 47 8.74 8.36 -7.20
CA ALA A 47 10.17 8.21 -6.93
C ALA A 47 10.45 8.08 -5.42
N THR A 48 9.76 8.86 -4.58
CA THR A 48 9.86 8.74 -3.12
C THR A 48 9.45 7.34 -2.63
N LEU A 49 8.34 6.79 -3.14
CA LEU A 49 7.89 5.44 -2.77
C LEU A 49 8.91 4.37 -3.20
N GLN A 50 9.49 4.48 -4.39
CA GLN A 50 10.54 3.57 -4.87
C GLN A 50 11.79 3.59 -3.98
N VAL A 51 12.12 4.71 -3.33
CA VAL A 51 13.22 4.75 -2.34
C VAL A 51 12.88 3.90 -1.12
N MET A 52 11.63 3.93 -0.66
CA MET A 52 11.16 3.16 0.49
C MET A 52 11.05 1.67 0.17
N ASP A 53 10.62 1.33 -1.04
CA ASP A 53 10.41 -0.04 -1.51
C ASP A 53 11.74 -0.82 -1.66
N ARG A 54 12.86 -0.12 -1.84
CA ARG A 54 14.20 -0.73 -1.86
C ARG A 54 14.68 -1.26 -0.51
N ARG A 55 13.90 -1.08 0.56
CA ARG A 55 14.25 -1.64 1.87
C ARG A 55 13.98 -3.13 1.86
N GLU A 56 15.04 -3.92 1.75
CA GLU A 56 14.95 -5.36 2.01
C GLU A 56 14.64 -5.57 3.49
N ALA A 57 13.49 -6.19 3.77
CA ALA A 57 13.22 -6.72 5.09
C ALA A 57 14.17 -7.91 5.32
N THR A 58 15.03 -7.80 6.32
CA THR A 58 15.85 -8.94 6.75
C THR A 58 14.93 -9.99 7.37
N ASP A 59 15.00 -11.23 6.89
CA ASP A 59 14.31 -12.35 7.55
C ASP A 59 14.91 -12.55 8.95
N PRO A 60 14.12 -12.36 10.03
CA PRO A 60 14.57 -12.59 11.40
C PRO A 60 14.91 -14.07 11.69
N GLY A 61 14.48 -14.99 10.83
CA GLY A 61 14.68 -16.43 10.95
C GLY A 61 13.60 -17.13 11.77
N ALA A 62 13.53 -18.46 11.62
CA ALA A 62 12.45 -19.30 12.17
C ALA A 62 12.25 -19.15 13.69
N ALA A 63 13.34 -19.10 14.46
CA ALA A 63 13.26 -18.99 15.93
C ALA A 63 12.57 -17.70 16.42
N TYR A 64 12.77 -16.59 15.70
CA TYR A 64 12.07 -15.35 15.99
C TYR A 64 10.57 -15.52 15.75
N TRP A 65 10.19 -16.08 14.59
CA TRP A 65 8.80 -16.26 14.20
C TRP A 65 8.05 -17.24 15.12
N ASP A 66 8.68 -18.32 15.55
CA ASP A 66 8.11 -19.24 16.53
C ASP A 66 7.75 -18.51 17.83
N SER A 67 8.70 -17.78 18.41
CA SER A 67 8.46 -17.00 19.64
C SER A 67 7.44 -15.88 19.48
N PHE A 68 7.31 -15.35 18.26
CA PHE A 68 6.33 -14.30 17.95
C PHE A 68 4.92 -14.90 17.92
N TRP A 69 4.74 -16.07 17.31
CA TRP A 69 3.46 -16.76 17.26
C TRP A 69 2.95 -17.14 18.66
N ASP A 70 3.81 -17.67 19.53
CA ASP A 70 3.42 -18.01 20.90
C ASP A 70 2.85 -16.78 21.66
N ARG A 71 3.52 -15.63 21.52
CA ARG A 71 3.10 -14.37 22.17
C ARG A 71 1.84 -13.76 21.54
N LEU A 72 1.63 -13.99 20.25
CA LEU A 72 0.46 -13.49 19.53
C LEU A 72 -0.77 -14.34 19.87
N GLU A 73 -0.64 -15.67 19.92
CA GLU A 73 -1.72 -16.59 20.26
C GLU A 73 -2.29 -16.31 21.65
N GLU A 74 -1.45 -16.00 22.64
CA GLU A 74 -1.88 -15.59 23.99
C GLU A 74 -2.83 -14.37 23.97
N LYS A 75 -2.67 -13.48 22.98
CA LYS A 75 -3.40 -12.21 22.89
C LYS A 75 -4.59 -12.26 21.93
N LEU A 76 -4.66 -13.29 21.09
CA LEU A 76 -5.74 -13.42 20.12
C LEU A 76 -7.02 -13.88 20.83
N PRO A 77 -8.17 -13.23 20.56
CA PRO A 77 -9.44 -13.76 21.04
C PRO A 77 -9.71 -15.12 20.37
N PRO A 78 -10.44 -16.03 21.04
CA PRO A 78 -10.81 -17.31 20.45
C PRO A 78 -11.60 -17.07 19.16
N VAL A 79 -11.08 -17.59 18.05
CA VAL A 79 -11.72 -17.48 16.73
C VAL A 79 -12.93 -18.42 16.72
N GLN A 80 -14.14 -17.89 16.58
CA GLN A 80 -15.35 -18.67 16.35
C GLN A 80 -15.72 -18.56 14.85
N GLY A 81 -15.50 -19.63 14.08
CA GLY A 81 -15.85 -19.70 12.66
C GLY A 81 -15.02 -20.68 11.84
N GLU A 82 -15.48 -20.98 10.62
CA GLU A 82 -14.86 -21.89 9.64
C GLU A 82 -13.52 -21.34 9.10
N GLY A 83 -12.49 -21.39 9.95
CA GLY A 83 -11.13 -20.92 9.65
C GLY A 83 -10.12 -21.31 10.73
N ALA A 84 -10.53 -22.08 11.74
CA ALA A 84 -9.71 -22.48 12.89
C ALA A 84 -8.51 -23.39 12.55
N ASN A 85 -8.28 -23.69 11.26
CA ASN A 85 -7.12 -24.42 10.74
C ASN A 85 -6.27 -23.52 9.83
N ILE A 86 -5.90 -22.32 10.28
CA ILE A 86 -4.67 -21.69 9.78
C ILE A 86 -3.48 -22.49 10.31
N VAL A 87 -3.20 -23.60 9.62
CA VAL A 87 -2.05 -24.46 9.86
C VAL A 87 -0.81 -23.58 9.86
N LYS A 88 0.06 -23.76 10.86
CA LYS A 88 1.41 -23.20 10.94
C LYS A 88 2.16 -23.50 9.63
N LEU A 89 2.06 -22.62 8.65
CA LEU A 89 2.88 -22.66 7.44
C LEU A 89 4.20 -21.97 7.78
N ALA A 90 5.06 -22.72 8.48
CA ALA A 90 6.50 -22.60 8.32
C ALA A 90 6.94 -23.72 7.36
N PRO A 91 7.97 -23.52 6.52
CA PRO A 91 8.37 -24.47 5.48
C PRO A 91 8.72 -25.87 6.00
#